data_AF-A0A6A2YWS3-F1
#
_entry.id   AF-A0A6A2YWS3-F1
#
_cell.length_a   1.000
_cell.length_b   1.000
_cell.length_c   1.000
_cell.angle_alpha   90.00
_cell.angle_beta   90.00
_cell.angle_gamma   90.00
#
_symmetry.space_group_name_H-M   'P 1'
#
loop_
_entity.id
_entity.type
_entity.pdbx_description
1 polymer ?
#
loop_
_entity_poly.entity_id
_entity_poly.type
_entity_poly.pdbx_seq_one_letter_code
_entity_poly.pdbx_strand_id
1 'polypeptide(L)'
;MKVIVFHLSEDQLGLELFVRQISPNRALQEIPDLALQQSVIDKPSNRLPYLISQAVTDKYRGRYNESFDFYPSYSGYQDELLWSAAWLYKASRDVKYLNYVVSNQGWSEAPSEFSWDGKFPGAQALQAQEFYGGNKGLSKYKTDVESFICALMIPGTGSSTFKVEVTAGGLLFLRESSNLQYVSSSCMVLSVYSKTLMASGIDGIQCGSDNFSASQIKSFMKSQVDYILGNNPMEMSYMVGYGSKYPTQLHHRGSSFPSIHSHPSKVECNNGWSSYFDSNNPNPNQYVRAIVGGPNLNDGFNDLRSDYSHTEPTTYMNAAFVGAVAGLLDETKGETATAAE
;
A
#
# COMPACT_ATOMS: atom_id res chain seq x y z
N MET A 1 16.32 21.18 4.39
CA MET A 1 15.81 21.54 5.74
C MET A 1 15.31 20.26 6.39
N LYS A 2 15.71 19.94 7.62
CA LYS A 2 15.43 18.65 8.28
C LYS A 2 14.46 18.86 9.45
N VAL A 3 13.45 18.01 9.57
CA VAL A 3 12.46 17.93 10.67
C VAL A 3 13.02 17.01 11.75
N ILE A 4 12.83 17.37 13.02
CA ILE A 4 13.20 16.53 14.15
C ILE A 4 11.95 15.74 14.55
N VAL A 5 12.00 14.41 14.43
CA VAL A 5 10.94 13.54 14.94
C VAL A 5 11.42 12.88 16.23
N PHE A 6 10.50 12.86 17.20
CA PHE A 6 10.66 12.24 18.50
C PHE A 6 9.88 10.93 18.48
N HIS A 7 10.56 9.83 18.74
CA HIS A 7 9.93 8.53 18.95
C HIS A 7 10.06 8.15 20.42
N LEU A 8 8.97 7.71 21.04
CA LEU A 8 8.96 7.13 22.38
C LEU A 8 8.93 5.60 22.21
N SER A 9 10.02 4.94 22.58
CA SER A 9 10.07 3.47 22.70
C SER A 9 10.00 3.11 24.18
N GLU A 10 9.22 2.09 24.52
CA GLU A 10 9.17 1.51 25.85
C GLU A 10 9.82 0.13 25.79
N ASP A 11 11.08 0.06 26.19
CA ASP A 11 11.82 -1.19 26.32
C ASP A 11 11.93 -1.57 27.80
N GLN A 12 12.37 -2.80 28.11
CA GLN A 12 12.49 -3.32 29.49
C GLN A 12 13.40 -2.49 30.43
N LEU A 13 14.04 -1.43 29.92
CA LEU A 13 14.96 -0.54 30.63
C LEU A 13 14.41 0.88 30.84
N GLY A 14 13.19 1.20 30.36
CA GLY A 14 12.53 2.50 30.55
C GLY A 14 12.19 3.23 29.23
N LEU A 15 11.56 4.40 29.37
CA LEU A 15 11.19 5.29 28.26
C LEU A 15 12.43 5.98 27.68
N GLU A 16 12.81 5.63 26.44
CA GLU A 16 13.86 6.34 25.70
C GLU A 16 13.24 7.27 24.63
N LEU A 17 13.69 8.53 24.64
CA LEU A 17 13.32 9.53 23.64
C LEU A 17 14.36 9.53 22.52
N PHE A 18 14.02 8.91 21.39
CA PHE A 18 14.89 8.94 20.20
C PHE A 18 14.64 10.22 19.40
N VAL A 19 15.70 10.98 19.18
CA VAL A 19 15.70 12.20 18.35
C VAL A 19 16.32 11.84 17.00
N ARG A 20 15.52 11.86 15.92
CA ARG A 20 16.04 11.70 14.55
C ARG A 20 15.79 12.94 13.71
N GLN A 21 16.83 13.40 13.02
CA GLN A 21 16.68 14.36 11.94
C GLN A 21 16.22 13.61 10.69
N ILE A 22 14.97 13.83 10.28
CA ILE A 22 14.41 13.27 9.06
C ILE A 22 13.93 14.40 8.15
N SER A 23 13.71 14.13 6.88
CA SER A 23 13.21 15.15 5.96
C SER A 23 11.72 15.42 6.18
N PRO A 24 11.21 16.57 5.72
CA PRO A 24 9.79 16.88 5.81
C PRO A 24 8.90 15.78 5.21
N ASN A 25 9.18 15.28 4.00
CA ASN A 25 8.38 14.20 3.40
C ASN A 25 8.41 12.91 4.23
N ARG A 26 9.57 12.54 4.78
CA ARG A 26 9.66 11.34 5.64
C ARG A 26 8.90 11.53 6.95
N ALA A 27 9.00 12.71 7.56
CA ALA A 27 8.18 13.04 8.74
C ALA A 27 6.68 13.02 8.41
N LEU A 28 6.30 13.50 7.23
CA LEU A 28 4.92 13.48 6.77
C LEU A 28 4.39 12.06 6.52
N GLN A 29 5.25 11.10 6.15
CA GLN A 29 4.83 9.70 6.02
C GLN A 29 4.61 9.01 7.38
N GLU A 30 5.36 9.40 8.41
CA GLU A 30 5.21 8.83 9.76
C GLU A 30 3.93 9.31 10.48
N ILE A 31 3.38 10.48 10.12
CA ILE A 31 2.17 11.04 10.74
C ILE A 31 0.92 10.18 10.49
N PRO A 32 0.57 9.79 9.24
CA PRO A 32 -0.51 8.85 8.96
C PRO A 32 -0.41 7.55 9.76
N ASP A 33 0.79 6.97 9.86
CA ASP A 33 1.00 5.71 10.56
C ASP A 33 0.69 5.85 12.05
N LEU A 34 1.18 6.94 12.68
CA LEU A 34 0.89 7.26 14.07
C LEU A 34 -0.60 7.59 14.30
N ALA A 35 -1.23 8.32 13.38
CA ALA A 35 -2.66 8.63 13.45
C ALA A 35 -3.54 7.38 13.31
N LEU A 36 -3.16 6.46 12.41
CA LEU A 36 -3.79 5.16 12.25
C LEU A 36 -3.63 4.33 13.53
N GLN A 37 -2.41 4.23 14.06
CA GLN A 37 -2.10 3.52 15.30
C GLN A 37 -2.99 4.02 16.44
N GLN A 38 -3.10 5.34 16.63
CA GLN A 38 -3.98 5.93 17.65
C GLN A 38 -5.46 5.55 17.44
N SER A 39 -5.92 5.51 16.19
CA SER A 39 -7.32 5.21 15.87
C SER A 39 -7.70 3.74 16.07
N VAL A 40 -6.73 2.81 15.91
CA VAL A 40 -6.96 1.36 15.94
C VAL A 40 -6.53 0.73 17.27
N ILE A 41 -5.36 1.09 17.79
CA ILE A 41 -4.74 0.43 18.95
C ILE A 41 -5.13 1.13 20.25
N ASP A 42 -4.97 2.44 20.31
CA ASP A 42 -5.04 3.17 21.58
C ASP A 42 -6.47 3.50 22.04
N LYS A 43 -7.47 3.29 21.16
CA LYS A 43 -8.86 3.79 21.31
C LYS A 43 -8.88 5.33 21.49
N PRO A 44 -10.01 6.04 21.32
CA PRO A 44 -9.99 7.49 21.26
C PRO A 44 -9.73 8.07 22.66
N SER A 45 -8.47 8.24 23.03
CA SER A 45 -8.10 9.30 23.97
C SER A 45 -8.20 10.62 23.18
N ASN A 46 -8.93 11.60 23.72
CA ASN A 46 -9.21 12.88 23.05
C ASN A 46 -7.98 13.78 22.82
N ARG A 47 -6.76 13.25 22.91
CA ARG A 47 -5.52 14.00 22.66
C ARG A 47 -4.55 13.13 21.88
N LEU A 48 -4.38 13.48 20.60
CA LEU A 48 -3.13 13.15 19.93
C LEU A 48 -1.98 13.74 20.77
N PRO A 49 -0.91 12.97 21.05
CA PRO A 49 0.32 13.51 21.61
C PRO A 49 0.70 14.81 20.90
N TYR A 50 1.00 15.86 21.66
CA TYR A 50 1.23 17.25 21.20
C TYR A 50 2.13 17.36 19.94
N LEU A 51 3.08 16.43 19.80
CA LEU A 51 4.01 16.33 18.68
C LEU A 51 3.38 15.95 17.33
N ILE A 52 2.29 15.16 17.32
CA ILE A 52 1.58 14.77 16.09
C ILE A 52 0.77 15.96 15.53
N SER A 53 0.33 16.87 16.41
CA SER A 53 -0.53 17.99 16.02
C SER A 53 0.19 19.12 15.25
N GLN A 54 1.52 19.24 15.37
CA GLN A 54 2.29 20.33 14.76
C GLN A 54 2.87 20.01 13.37
N ALA A 55 2.77 18.76 12.91
CA ALA A 55 3.50 18.32 11.72
C ALA A 55 2.74 18.58 10.40
N VAL A 56 1.41 18.73 10.44
CA VAL A 56 0.65 19.40 9.36
C VAL A 56 0.60 20.89 9.62
N THR A 57 1.76 21.54 9.60
CA THR A 57 1.87 22.99 9.55
C THR A 57 2.71 23.34 8.32
N ASP A 58 2.33 24.38 7.59
CA ASP A 58 3.05 24.89 6.41
C ASP A 58 4.50 25.34 6.71
N LYS A 59 4.94 25.20 7.95
CA LYS A 59 6.23 25.54 8.50
C LYS A 59 7.39 24.69 7.95
N TYR A 60 7.10 23.52 7.37
CA TYR A 60 8.12 22.58 6.86
C TYR A 60 7.78 22.04 5.47
N ARG A 61 7.65 22.91 4.47
CA ARG A 61 7.49 22.50 3.06
C ARG A 61 8.85 22.23 2.40
N GLY A 62 9.01 21.11 1.71
CA GLY A 62 10.20 20.86 0.89
C GLY A 62 10.34 19.39 0.48
N ARG A 63 10.77 19.16 -0.77
CA ARG A 63 11.06 17.82 -1.28
C ARG A 63 12.28 17.23 -0.59
N TYR A 64 12.22 15.92 -0.31
CA TYR A 64 13.38 15.17 0.13
C TYR A 64 14.19 14.66 -1.06
N ASN A 65 15.45 15.09 -1.16
CA ASN A 65 16.39 14.66 -2.19
C ASN A 65 17.63 13.93 -1.62
N GLU A 66 17.68 13.54 -0.33
CA GLU A 66 18.91 12.94 0.26
C GLU A 66 18.99 11.40 0.14
N SER A 67 17.93 10.70 -0.31
CA SER A 67 18.02 9.29 -0.74
C SER A 67 18.29 9.24 -2.24
N PHE A 68 19.54 9.52 -2.62
CA PHE A 68 19.94 9.88 -3.98
C PHE A 68 19.59 8.88 -5.11
N ASP A 69 19.30 7.59 -4.83
CA ASP A 69 19.09 6.60 -5.90
C ASP A 69 17.93 5.59 -5.71
N PHE A 70 17.34 5.44 -4.51
CA PHE A 70 16.40 4.33 -4.24
C PHE A 70 14.93 4.73 -4.06
N TYR A 71 14.68 5.74 -3.21
CA TYR A 71 13.34 6.23 -2.89
C TYR A 71 13.28 7.76 -3.06
N PRO A 72 13.40 8.27 -4.29
CA PRO A 72 13.28 9.70 -4.54
C PRO A 72 11.81 10.12 -4.51
N SER A 73 11.54 11.36 -4.08
CA SER A 73 10.18 11.90 -4.06
C SER A 73 9.76 12.34 -5.47
N TYR A 74 8.99 11.51 -6.17
CA TYR A 74 8.53 11.81 -7.54
C TYR A 74 7.23 12.62 -7.53
N SER A 75 6.27 12.26 -6.67
CA SER A 75 4.95 12.91 -6.54
C SER A 75 5.02 14.31 -5.93
N GLY A 76 6.01 14.54 -5.06
CA GLY A 76 6.16 15.79 -4.33
C GLY A 76 5.87 15.62 -2.85
N TYR A 77 5.13 16.54 -2.25
CA TYR A 77 4.78 16.48 -0.82
C TYR A 77 3.30 16.79 -0.55
N GLN A 78 2.58 17.24 -1.58
CA GLN A 78 1.21 17.68 -1.47
C GLN A 78 0.28 16.52 -1.17
N ASP A 79 0.52 15.37 -1.78
CA ASP A 79 -0.25 14.15 -1.53
C ASP A 79 -0.02 13.60 -0.12
N GLU A 80 1.21 13.64 0.41
CA GLU A 80 1.47 13.27 1.80
C GLU A 80 0.81 14.22 2.80
N LEU A 81 0.77 15.52 2.53
CA LEU A 81 0.08 16.48 3.38
C LEU A 81 -1.42 16.23 3.42
N LEU A 82 -2.03 15.99 2.25
CA LEU A 82 -3.46 15.66 2.16
C LEU A 82 -3.78 14.31 2.82
N TRP A 83 -2.92 13.31 2.65
CA TRP A 83 -3.04 12.00 3.31
C TRP A 83 -2.93 12.13 4.83
N SER A 84 -1.95 12.89 5.33
CA SER A 84 -1.77 13.16 6.75
C SER A 84 -2.97 13.88 7.35
N ALA A 85 -3.45 14.96 6.70
CA ALA A 85 -4.61 15.70 7.16
C ALA A 85 -5.88 14.82 7.15
N ALA A 86 -6.04 13.95 6.15
CA ALA A 86 -7.14 13.00 6.09
C ALA A 86 -7.16 12.04 7.29
N TRP A 87 -6.02 11.41 7.61
CA TRP A 87 -5.92 10.52 8.77
C TRP A 87 -6.08 11.23 10.10
N LEU A 88 -5.47 12.41 10.25
CA LEU A 88 -5.61 13.20 11.46
C LEU A 88 -7.05 13.63 11.68
N TYR A 89 -7.76 14.04 10.63
CA TYR A 89 -9.19 14.31 10.74
C TYR A 89 -9.98 13.06 11.12
N LYS A 90 -9.71 11.91 10.48
CA LYS A 90 -10.38 10.64 10.78
C LYS A 90 -10.19 10.22 12.24
N ALA A 91 -8.98 10.38 12.78
CA ALA A 91 -8.62 10.00 14.14
C ALA A 91 -9.13 10.98 15.21
N SER A 92 -9.01 12.29 14.95
CA SER A 92 -9.29 13.33 15.97
C SER A 92 -10.67 13.98 15.87
N ARG A 93 -11.28 13.96 14.68
CA ARG A 93 -12.44 14.79 14.30
C ARG A 93 -12.22 16.30 14.49
N ASP A 94 -10.96 16.74 14.59
CA ASP A 94 -10.63 18.16 14.66
C ASP A 94 -10.82 18.81 13.29
N VAL A 95 -11.80 19.72 13.21
CA VAL A 95 -12.22 20.39 11.97
C VAL A 95 -11.09 21.16 11.29
N LYS A 96 -10.02 21.52 12.00
CA LYS A 96 -8.87 22.20 11.36
C LYS A 96 -8.23 21.35 10.27
N TYR A 97 -8.20 20.02 10.43
CA TYR A 97 -7.64 19.10 9.44
C TYR A 97 -8.58 18.94 8.24
N LEU A 98 -9.90 18.89 8.48
CA LEU A 98 -10.90 18.94 7.40
C LEU A 98 -10.78 20.24 6.60
N ASN A 99 -10.68 21.38 7.29
CA ASN A 99 -10.48 22.68 6.64
C ASN A 99 -9.19 22.70 5.83
N TYR A 100 -8.10 22.10 6.33
CA TYR A 100 -6.84 21.99 5.60
C TYR A 100 -7.02 21.24 4.27
N VAL A 101 -7.70 20.08 4.30
CA VAL A 101 -8.03 19.33 3.08
C VAL A 101 -8.87 20.18 2.14
N VAL A 102 -9.97 20.78 2.61
CA VAL A 102 -10.87 21.59 1.77
C VAL A 102 -10.16 22.79 1.14
N SER A 103 -9.31 23.50 1.90
CA SER A 103 -8.55 24.64 1.40
C SER A 103 -7.47 24.27 0.39
N ASN A 104 -6.95 23.03 0.45
CA ASN A 104 -5.90 22.54 -0.44
C ASN A 104 -6.40 21.54 -1.50
N GLN A 105 -7.71 21.49 -1.76
CA GLN A 105 -8.30 20.60 -2.76
C GLN A 105 -7.77 20.80 -4.19
N GLY A 106 -7.23 21.99 -4.48
CA GLY A 106 -6.57 22.29 -5.76
C GLY A 106 -5.30 21.47 -6.02
N TRP A 107 -4.72 20.83 -5.00
CA TRP A 107 -3.61 19.90 -5.17
C TRP A 107 -4.06 18.48 -5.53
N SER A 108 -5.33 18.13 -5.35
CA SER A 108 -5.83 16.81 -5.72
C SER A 108 -5.83 16.67 -7.23
N GLU A 109 -5.31 15.57 -7.74
CA GLU A 109 -5.21 15.26 -9.16
C GLU A 109 -5.80 13.88 -9.44
N ALA A 110 -6.21 13.62 -10.69
CA ALA A 110 -6.59 12.27 -11.11
C ALA A 110 -5.36 11.35 -10.98
N PRO A 111 -5.35 10.39 -10.07
CA PRO A 111 -4.11 9.70 -9.73
C PRO A 111 -3.85 8.53 -10.68
N SER A 112 -2.58 8.20 -10.84
CA SER A 112 -2.11 7.05 -11.62
C SER A 112 -1.76 5.85 -10.73
N GLU A 113 -1.36 6.05 -9.49
CA GLU A 113 -0.99 4.94 -8.61
C GLU A 113 -1.17 5.31 -7.15
N PHE A 114 -1.38 4.28 -6.32
CA PHE A 114 -1.19 4.37 -4.88
C PHE A 114 0.10 3.64 -4.54
N SER A 115 1.08 4.30 -3.92
CA SER A 115 2.39 3.72 -3.69
C SER A 115 3.08 4.31 -2.45
N TRP A 116 4.29 3.85 -2.17
CA TRP A 116 5.15 4.42 -1.13
C TRP A 116 5.51 5.89 -1.41
N ASP A 117 5.36 6.38 -2.65
CA ASP A 117 5.55 7.77 -3.05
C ASP A 117 4.20 8.49 -3.20
N GLY A 118 3.33 8.05 -4.11
CA GLY A 118 2.03 8.69 -4.36
C GLY A 118 0.91 8.29 -3.37
N LYS A 119 0.33 9.25 -2.65
CA LYS A 119 -0.77 9.04 -1.68
C LYS A 119 -2.14 9.50 -2.11
N PHE A 120 -2.27 10.13 -3.28
CA PHE A 120 -3.54 10.71 -3.74
C PHE A 120 -4.73 9.75 -3.69
N PRO A 121 -4.68 8.51 -4.24
CA PRO A 121 -5.84 7.62 -4.19
C PRO A 121 -6.32 7.32 -2.78
N GLY A 122 -5.38 7.10 -1.84
CA GLY A 122 -5.70 6.85 -0.44
C GLY A 122 -6.35 8.07 0.21
N ALA A 123 -5.74 9.25 0.05
CA ALA A 123 -6.27 10.50 0.59
C ALA A 123 -7.67 10.80 0.04
N GLN A 124 -7.86 10.65 -1.27
CA GLN A 124 -9.13 10.87 -1.94
C GLN A 124 -10.20 9.86 -1.50
N ALA A 125 -9.86 8.58 -1.31
CA ALA A 125 -10.79 7.58 -0.80
C ALA A 125 -11.30 7.92 0.61
N LEU A 126 -10.42 8.40 1.50
CA LEU A 126 -10.82 8.86 2.84
C LEU A 126 -11.72 10.08 2.77
N GLN A 127 -11.44 11.04 1.88
CA GLN A 127 -12.30 12.21 1.72
C GLN A 127 -13.64 11.88 1.06
N ALA A 128 -13.69 10.89 0.18
CA ALA A 128 -14.93 10.41 -0.40
C ALA A 128 -15.85 9.79 0.67
N GLN A 129 -15.32 9.13 1.70
CA GLN A 129 -16.11 8.69 2.86
C GLN A 129 -16.82 9.88 3.53
N GLU A 130 -16.08 10.96 3.78
CA GLU A 130 -16.63 12.16 4.41
C GLU A 130 -17.63 12.90 3.48
N PHE A 131 -17.43 12.86 2.16
CA PHE A 131 -18.38 13.37 1.17
C PHE A 131 -19.74 12.64 1.22
N TYR A 132 -19.70 11.31 1.27
CA TYR A 132 -20.91 10.50 1.40
C TYR A 132 -21.56 10.68 2.78
N GLY A 133 -20.76 10.95 3.82
CA GLY A 133 -21.21 11.37 5.16
C GLY A 133 -21.82 12.78 5.25
N GLY A 134 -21.86 13.54 4.15
CA GLY A 134 -22.55 14.83 4.06
C GLY A 134 -21.66 16.03 3.75
N ASN A 135 -20.33 15.89 3.79
CA ASN A 135 -19.40 16.99 3.50
C ASN A 135 -19.26 17.24 1.99
N LYS A 136 -20.28 17.84 1.37
CA LYS A 136 -20.36 18.02 -0.10
C LYS A 136 -19.25 18.88 -0.71
N GLY A 137 -18.54 19.66 0.10
CA GLY A 137 -17.33 20.39 -0.31
C GLY A 137 -16.15 19.50 -0.72
N LEU A 138 -16.23 18.19 -0.49
CA LEU A 138 -15.21 17.20 -0.87
C LEU A 138 -15.51 16.48 -2.20
N SER A 139 -16.44 17.01 -3.01
CA SER A 139 -16.87 16.39 -4.28
C SER A 139 -15.71 16.15 -5.25
N LYS A 140 -14.71 17.04 -5.29
CA LYS A 140 -13.53 16.87 -6.12
C LYS A 140 -12.76 15.59 -5.79
N TYR A 141 -12.50 15.33 -4.51
CA TYR A 141 -11.81 14.12 -4.07
C TYR A 141 -12.58 12.85 -4.44
N LYS A 142 -13.91 12.89 -4.28
CA LYS A 142 -14.80 11.81 -4.72
C LYS A 142 -14.64 11.54 -6.22
N THR A 143 -14.67 12.58 -7.05
CA THR A 143 -14.48 12.43 -8.51
C THR A 143 -13.09 11.90 -8.87
N ASP A 144 -12.04 12.39 -8.22
CA ASP A 144 -10.66 11.99 -8.53
C ASP A 144 -10.40 10.50 -8.20
N VAL A 145 -10.87 10.00 -7.04
CA VAL A 145 -10.74 8.57 -6.71
C VAL A 145 -11.61 7.68 -7.59
N GLU A 146 -12.79 8.13 -8.01
CA GLU A 146 -13.61 7.37 -8.96
C GLU A 146 -12.92 7.27 -10.32
N SER A 147 -12.24 8.34 -10.76
CA SER A 147 -11.42 8.28 -11.98
C SER A 147 -10.32 7.23 -11.88
N PHE A 148 -9.68 7.10 -10.71
CA PHE A 148 -8.68 6.05 -10.47
C PHE A 148 -9.31 4.66 -10.55
N ILE A 149 -10.43 4.45 -9.86
CA ILE A 149 -11.13 3.16 -9.87
C ILE A 149 -11.60 2.81 -11.28
N CYS A 150 -12.14 3.77 -12.04
CA CYS A 150 -12.53 3.55 -13.43
C CYS A 150 -11.35 3.13 -14.30
N ALA A 151 -10.16 3.71 -14.11
CA ALA A 151 -8.96 3.29 -14.84
C ALA A 151 -8.53 1.85 -14.52
N LEU A 152 -8.79 1.38 -13.29
CA LEU A 152 -8.54 -0.02 -12.89
C LEU A 152 -9.62 -0.97 -13.42
N MET A 153 -10.89 -0.57 -13.39
CA MET A 153 -12.04 -1.40 -13.77
C MET A 153 -12.20 -1.53 -15.29
N ILE A 154 -11.69 -0.56 -16.06
CA ILE A 154 -11.64 -0.61 -17.52
C ILE A 154 -10.19 -0.42 -18.00
N PRO A 155 -9.32 -1.45 -17.85
CA PRO A 155 -7.95 -1.37 -18.32
C PRO A 155 -7.91 -1.04 -19.82
N GLY A 156 -6.93 -0.24 -20.22
CA GLY A 156 -6.73 0.14 -21.62
C GLY A 156 -7.53 1.34 -22.13
N THR A 157 -8.51 1.87 -21.38
CA THR A 157 -9.31 3.07 -21.76
C THR A 157 -8.95 4.33 -20.94
N GLY A 158 -7.84 4.30 -20.19
CA GLY A 158 -7.36 5.42 -19.38
C GLY A 158 -6.97 6.66 -20.19
N SER A 159 -6.70 7.76 -19.48
CA SER A 159 -6.15 9.00 -20.06
C SER A 159 -4.86 8.72 -20.83
N SER A 160 -4.54 9.55 -21.83
CA SER A 160 -3.30 9.43 -22.63
C SER A 160 -2.01 9.46 -21.79
N THR A 161 -2.08 9.91 -20.54
CA THR A 161 -0.96 10.00 -19.60
C THR A 161 -0.83 8.80 -18.65
N PHE A 162 -1.86 7.98 -18.50
CA PHE A 162 -1.84 6.81 -17.61
C PHE A 162 -2.76 5.71 -18.15
N LYS A 163 -2.15 4.62 -18.63
CA LYS A 163 -2.85 3.45 -19.15
C LYS A 163 -2.51 2.25 -18.29
N VAL A 164 -3.52 1.73 -17.59
CA VAL A 164 -3.44 0.45 -16.90
C VAL A 164 -3.56 -0.65 -17.95
N GLU A 165 -2.59 -1.55 -17.99
CA GLU A 165 -2.64 -2.74 -18.83
C GLU A 165 -3.20 -3.92 -18.02
N VAL A 166 -3.53 -5.01 -18.71
CA VAL A 166 -3.95 -6.26 -18.08
C VAL A 166 -3.23 -7.40 -18.77
N THR A 167 -2.70 -8.33 -17.98
CA THR A 167 -2.09 -9.54 -18.51
C THR A 167 -3.15 -10.46 -19.11
N ALA A 168 -2.74 -11.46 -19.90
CA ALA A 168 -3.68 -12.43 -20.45
C ALA A 168 -4.38 -13.24 -19.33
N GLY A 169 -3.71 -13.45 -18.20
CA GLY A 169 -4.24 -14.06 -16.99
C GLY A 169 -5.14 -13.15 -16.14
N GLY A 170 -5.35 -11.88 -16.53
CA GLY A 170 -6.27 -10.98 -15.85
C GLY A 170 -5.67 -10.17 -14.69
N LEU A 171 -4.34 -10.13 -14.56
CA LEU A 171 -3.66 -9.30 -13.56
C LEU A 171 -3.55 -7.86 -14.06
N LEU A 172 -3.88 -6.91 -13.19
CA LEU A 172 -3.58 -5.49 -13.42
C LEU A 172 -2.07 -5.28 -13.59
N PHE A 173 -1.66 -4.59 -14.66
CA PHE A 173 -0.25 -4.33 -14.96
C PHE A 173 0.00 -2.83 -15.06
N LEU A 174 0.61 -2.27 -14.01
CA LEU A 174 0.86 -0.83 -13.88
C LEU A 174 2.32 -0.49 -14.15
N ARG A 175 3.26 -1.37 -13.78
CA ARG A 175 4.69 -1.21 -14.01
C ARG A 175 5.39 -2.54 -14.19
N GLU A 176 6.50 -2.54 -14.94
CA GLU A 176 7.29 -3.76 -15.17
C GLU A 176 7.95 -4.29 -13.89
N SER A 177 8.59 -3.41 -13.11
CA SER A 177 9.29 -3.81 -11.90
C SER A 177 8.37 -3.72 -10.69
N SER A 178 8.34 -4.80 -9.89
CA SER A 178 7.54 -4.93 -8.67
C SER A 178 6.05 -4.64 -8.86
N ASN A 179 5.45 -5.10 -9.97
CA ASN A 179 4.07 -4.80 -10.32
C ASN A 179 3.07 -5.09 -9.19
N LEU A 180 3.26 -6.17 -8.42
CA LEU A 180 2.37 -6.54 -7.31
C LEU A 180 2.33 -5.53 -6.17
N GLN A 181 3.28 -4.60 -6.07
CA GLN A 181 3.17 -3.42 -5.21
C GLN A 181 1.92 -2.62 -5.58
N TYR A 182 1.77 -2.33 -6.86
CA TYR A 182 0.72 -1.46 -7.40
C TYR A 182 -0.62 -2.18 -7.47
N VAL A 183 -0.61 -3.49 -7.73
CA VAL A 183 -1.81 -4.32 -7.65
C VAL A 183 -2.32 -4.37 -6.22
N SER A 184 -1.45 -4.65 -5.24
CA SER A 184 -1.84 -4.76 -3.83
C SER A 184 -2.38 -3.44 -3.28
N SER A 185 -1.73 -2.32 -3.59
CA SER A 185 -2.18 -0.99 -3.18
C SER A 185 -3.49 -0.58 -3.85
N SER A 186 -3.67 -0.90 -5.14
CA SER A 186 -4.95 -0.72 -5.85
C SER A 186 -6.06 -1.54 -5.20
N CYS A 187 -5.80 -2.80 -4.85
CA CYS A 187 -6.74 -3.65 -4.13
C CYS A 187 -7.15 -3.06 -2.79
N MET A 188 -6.22 -2.46 -2.03
CA MET A 188 -6.53 -1.77 -0.79
C MET A 188 -7.50 -0.59 -1.02
N VAL A 189 -7.28 0.23 -2.05
CA VAL A 189 -8.16 1.35 -2.39
C VAL A 189 -9.54 0.86 -2.83
N LEU A 190 -9.61 -0.15 -3.71
CA LEU A 190 -10.87 -0.76 -4.15
C LEU A 190 -11.67 -1.33 -2.97
N SER A 191 -10.98 -1.98 -2.04
CA SER A 191 -11.56 -2.55 -0.81
C SER A 191 -12.17 -1.45 0.07
N VAL A 192 -11.41 -0.38 0.35
CA VAL A 192 -11.88 0.76 1.15
C VAL A 192 -13.05 1.47 0.47
N TYR A 193 -12.99 1.68 -0.85
CA TYR A 193 -14.00 2.43 -1.57
C TYR A 193 -15.29 1.63 -1.77
N SER A 194 -15.22 0.35 -2.13
CA SER A 194 -16.40 -0.52 -2.22
C SER A 194 -17.15 -0.59 -0.88
N LYS A 195 -16.42 -0.73 0.24
CA LYS A 195 -16.99 -0.67 1.60
C LYS A 195 -17.67 0.68 1.88
N THR A 196 -17.08 1.78 1.39
CA THR A 196 -17.63 3.13 1.53
C THR A 196 -18.96 3.27 0.79
N LEU A 197 -19.03 2.80 -0.46
CA LEU A 197 -20.26 2.82 -1.26
C LEU A 197 -21.37 2.00 -0.59
N MET A 198 -21.06 0.75 -0.20
CA MET A 198 -22.02 -0.14 0.47
C MET A 198 -22.54 0.47 1.78
N ALA A 199 -21.66 0.98 2.65
CA ALA A 199 -22.04 1.59 3.91
C ALA A 199 -22.88 2.88 3.73
N SER A 200 -22.75 3.54 2.58
CA SER A 200 -23.47 4.78 2.26
C SER A 200 -24.74 4.55 1.44
N GLY A 201 -25.10 3.30 1.13
CA GLY A 201 -26.26 2.97 0.30
C GLY A 201 -26.13 3.47 -1.15
N ILE A 202 -24.90 3.52 -1.66
CA ILE A 202 -24.61 3.92 -3.05
C ILE A 202 -24.37 2.67 -3.88
N ASP A 203 -25.14 2.50 -4.95
CA ASP A 203 -25.14 1.27 -5.75
C ASP A 203 -23.79 1.01 -6.44
N GLY A 204 -23.12 2.06 -6.93
CA GLY A 204 -21.92 1.93 -7.76
C GLY A 204 -21.36 3.26 -8.24
N ILE A 205 -20.48 3.19 -9.24
CA ILE A 205 -19.86 4.35 -9.90
C ILE A 205 -20.03 4.27 -11.42
N GLN A 206 -20.14 5.43 -12.05
CA GLN A 206 -20.21 5.55 -13.50
C GLN A 206 -18.80 5.77 -14.08
N CYS A 207 -18.40 4.91 -15.00
CA CYS A 207 -17.13 4.95 -15.70
C CYS A 207 -17.36 5.07 -17.22
N GLY A 208 -17.48 6.30 -17.73
CA GLY A 208 -17.84 6.52 -19.13
C GLY A 208 -19.24 5.99 -19.43
N SER A 209 -19.37 5.04 -20.35
CA SER A 209 -20.62 4.33 -20.66
C SER A 209 -20.94 3.19 -19.70
N ASP A 210 -19.94 2.70 -18.96
CA ASP A 210 -20.06 1.54 -18.09
C ASP A 210 -20.43 1.95 -16.66
N ASN A 211 -21.10 1.05 -15.95
CA ASN A 211 -21.45 1.22 -14.55
C ASN A 211 -20.95 0.01 -13.76
N PHE A 212 -20.23 0.26 -12.67
CA PHE A 212 -19.73 -0.77 -11.78
C PHE A 212 -20.35 -0.62 -10.40
N SER A 213 -21.16 -1.61 -10.03
CA SER A 213 -21.68 -1.70 -8.67
C SER A 213 -20.58 -1.90 -7.64
N ALA A 214 -20.85 -1.53 -6.38
CA ALA A 214 -19.91 -1.74 -5.29
C ALA A 214 -19.49 -3.21 -5.13
N SER A 215 -20.40 -4.16 -5.40
CA SER A 215 -20.11 -5.59 -5.39
C SER A 215 -19.22 -6.01 -6.55
N GLN A 216 -19.42 -5.47 -7.77
CA GLN A 216 -18.51 -5.72 -8.90
C GLN A 216 -17.10 -5.21 -8.63
N ILE A 217 -16.96 -4.01 -8.05
CA ILE A 217 -15.66 -3.45 -7.65
C ILE A 217 -14.97 -4.38 -6.64
N LYS A 218 -15.72 -4.87 -5.64
CA LYS A 218 -15.19 -5.80 -4.64
C LYS A 218 -14.80 -7.15 -5.26
N SER A 219 -15.62 -7.72 -6.13
CA SER A 219 -15.33 -8.98 -6.83
C SER A 219 -14.10 -8.87 -7.73
N PHE A 220 -13.91 -7.74 -8.41
CA PHE A 220 -12.70 -7.48 -9.18
C PHE A 220 -11.46 -7.39 -8.28
N MET A 221 -11.53 -6.68 -7.16
CA MET A 221 -10.46 -6.68 -6.16
C MET A 221 -10.13 -8.10 -5.68
N LYS A 222 -11.15 -8.93 -5.41
CA LYS A 222 -10.95 -10.32 -5.02
C LYS A 222 -10.22 -11.12 -6.11
N SER A 223 -10.54 -10.91 -7.39
CA SER A 223 -9.85 -11.63 -8.47
C SER A 223 -8.37 -11.31 -8.53
N GLN A 224 -7.97 -10.08 -8.22
CA GLN A 224 -6.56 -9.68 -8.13
C GLN A 224 -5.86 -10.33 -6.93
N VAL A 225 -6.53 -10.41 -5.77
CA VAL A 225 -6.04 -11.14 -4.59
C VAL A 225 -5.88 -12.64 -4.91
N ASP A 226 -6.89 -13.24 -5.53
CA ASP A 226 -6.87 -14.66 -5.91
C ASP A 226 -5.72 -14.93 -6.90
N TYR A 227 -5.47 -14.01 -7.85
CA TYR A 227 -4.33 -14.09 -8.76
C TYR A 227 -3.01 -14.13 -7.98
N ILE A 228 -2.80 -13.21 -7.04
CA ILE A 228 -1.59 -13.18 -6.17
C ILE A 228 -1.44 -14.50 -5.42
N LEU A 229 -2.55 -15.10 -4.98
CA LEU A 229 -2.56 -16.31 -4.16
C LEU A 229 -2.51 -17.62 -4.94
N GLY A 230 -2.64 -17.60 -6.27
CA GLY A 230 -2.40 -18.78 -7.12
C GLY A 230 -3.38 -19.00 -8.26
N ASN A 231 -4.46 -18.22 -8.36
CA ASN A 231 -5.40 -18.29 -9.48
C ASN A 231 -4.87 -17.50 -10.70
N ASN A 232 -3.80 -18.03 -11.29
CA ASN A 232 -3.11 -17.43 -12.42
C ASN A 232 -2.59 -18.51 -13.38
N PRO A 233 -2.17 -18.16 -14.61
CA PRO A 233 -1.72 -19.14 -15.61
C PRO A 233 -0.55 -20.04 -15.18
N MET A 234 0.23 -19.63 -14.17
CA MET A 234 1.34 -20.42 -13.65
C MET A 234 0.93 -21.37 -12.51
N GLU A 235 -0.33 -21.30 -12.05
CA GLU A 235 -0.86 -22.03 -10.89
C GLU A 235 0.07 -21.91 -9.66
N MET A 236 0.61 -20.71 -9.46
CA MET A 236 1.65 -20.41 -8.46
C MET A 236 1.21 -19.26 -7.57
N SER A 237 1.34 -19.43 -6.26
CA SER A 237 1.21 -18.30 -5.33
C SER A 237 2.44 -17.41 -5.41
N TYR A 238 2.25 -16.10 -5.55
CA TYR A 238 3.31 -15.10 -5.39
C TYR A 238 3.56 -14.72 -3.93
N MET A 239 2.88 -15.39 -2.98
CA MET A 239 3.14 -15.30 -1.55
C MET A 239 3.91 -16.53 -1.07
N VAL A 240 5.11 -16.31 -0.55
CA VAL A 240 6.02 -17.36 -0.11
C VAL A 240 5.37 -18.22 1.00
N GLY A 241 5.35 -19.54 0.80
CA GLY A 241 4.76 -20.49 1.74
C GLY A 241 3.22 -20.52 1.75
N TYR A 242 2.56 -19.98 0.72
CA TYR A 242 1.13 -20.15 0.49
C TYR A 242 0.89 -21.05 -0.72
N GLY A 243 -0.10 -21.94 -0.63
CA GLY A 243 -0.39 -22.93 -1.68
C GLY A 243 0.69 -24.01 -1.82
N SER A 244 0.59 -24.81 -2.88
CA SER A 244 1.50 -25.92 -3.19
C SER A 244 2.72 -25.52 -4.02
N LYS A 245 2.66 -24.35 -4.69
CA LYS A 245 3.71 -23.83 -5.57
C LYS A 245 3.91 -22.34 -5.30
N TYR A 246 5.13 -21.94 -4.92
CA TYR A 246 5.47 -20.56 -4.56
C TYR A 246 6.98 -20.28 -4.80
N PRO A 247 7.42 -19.01 -4.87
CA PRO A 247 8.81 -18.63 -5.02
C PRO A 247 9.71 -19.16 -3.90
N THR A 248 10.88 -19.67 -4.27
CA THR A 248 11.87 -20.24 -3.37
C THR A 248 13.20 -19.51 -3.41
N GLN A 249 13.42 -18.64 -4.40
CA GLN A 249 14.67 -17.93 -4.63
C GLN A 249 14.46 -16.41 -4.64
N LEU A 250 13.63 -15.89 -3.74
CA LEU A 250 13.35 -14.46 -3.67
C LEU A 250 14.61 -13.60 -3.42
N HIS A 251 14.66 -12.37 -3.95
CA HIS A 251 15.76 -11.42 -3.77
C HIS A 251 15.80 -10.87 -2.33
N HIS A 252 16.26 -11.66 -1.37
CA HIS A 252 16.36 -11.25 0.03
C HIS A 252 17.60 -11.84 0.72
N ARG A 253 18.53 -10.97 1.13
CA ARG A 253 19.82 -11.37 1.73
C ARG A 253 19.67 -12.25 2.97
N GLY A 254 18.77 -11.89 3.89
CA GLY A 254 18.52 -12.70 5.08
C GLY A 254 17.86 -14.05 4.78
N SER A 255 17.23 -14.19 3.61
CA SER A 255 16.61 -15.45 3.15
C SER A 255 17.64 -16.34 2.46
N SER A 256 18.51 -15.74 1.64
CA SER A 256 19.49 -16.45 0.81
C SER A 256 20.74 -16.93 1.57
N PHE A 257 21.04 -16.37 2.74
CA PHE A 257 22.17 -16.80 3.58
C PHE A 257 21.72 -17.73 4.71
N PRO A 258 22.50 -18.76 5.07
CA PRO A 258 22.21 -19.58 6.24
C PRO A 258 22.25 -18.73 7.51
N SER A 259 21.42 -19.08 8.48
CA SER A 259 21.46 -18.46 9.81
C SER A 259 22.84 -18.58 10.45
N ILE A 260 23.27 -17.55 11.17
CA ILE A 260 24.52 -17.56 11.96
C ILE A 260 24.54 -18.68 13.01
N HIS A 261 23.37 -19.16 13.44
CA HIS A 261 23.27 -20.30 14.34
C HIS A 261 23.65 -21.63 13.67
N SER A 262 23.33 -21.78 12.39
CA SER A 262 23.65 -22.97 11.60
C SER A 262 25.01 -22.88 10.91
N HIS A 263 25.48 -21.67 10.64
CA HIS A 263 26.75 -21.40 9.99
C HIS A 263 27.44 -20.18 10.64
N PRO A 264 28.14 -20.38 11.78
CA PRO A 264 28.71 -19.27 12.57
C PRO A 264 29.96 -18.65 11.93
N SER A 265 30.57 -19.33 10.95
CA SER A 265 31.70 -18.80 10.20
C SER A 265 31.29 -17.62 9.32
N LYS A 266 32.14 -16.59 9.28
CA LYS A 266 31.97 -15.43 8.41
C LYS A 266 31.93 -15.86 6.94
N VAL A 267 30.94 -15.34 6.20
CA VAL A 267 30.89 -15.45 4.75
C VAL A 267 31.58 -14.23 4.14
N GLU A 268 32.66 -14.45 3.39
CA GLU A 268 33.34 -13.39 2.65
C GLU A 268 32.52 -12.92 1.45
N CYS A 269 32.70 -11.66 1.02
CA CYS A 269 31.89 -11.05 -0.04
C CYS A 269 31.82 -11.89 -1.32
N ASN A 270 32.96 -12.35 -1.84
CA ASN A 270 33.01 -13.15 -3.07
C ASN A 270 32.26 -14.48 -2.92
N ASN A 271 32.31 -15.10 -1.73
CA ASN A 271 31.54 -16.31 -1.44
C ASN A 271 30.05 -16.00 -1.33
N GLY A 272 29.69 -14.82 -0.81
CA GLY A 272 28.33 -14.30 -0.81
C GLY A 272 27.70 -14.29 -2.21
N TRP A 273 28.46 -13.84 -3.21
CA TRP A 273 28.03 -13.85 -4.60
C TRP A 273 27.98 -15.28 -5.16
N SER A 274 29.13 -15.95 -5.19
CA SER A 274 29.29 -17.22 -5.92
C SER A 274 28.53 -18.40 -5.30
N SER A 275 28.37 -18.42 -3.97
CA SER A 275 27.79 -19.58 -3.26
C SER A 275 26.33 -19.38 -2.86
N TYR A 276 25.87 -18.13 -2.76
CA TYR A 276 24.51 -17.82 -2.27
C TYR A 276 23.68 -17.02 -3.28
N PHE A 277 24.17 -15.88 -3.77
CA PHE A 277 23.42 -15.08 -4.72
C PHE A 277 23.17 -15.83 -6.04
N ASP A 278 24.24 -16.36 -6.65
CA ASP A 278 24.21 -17.07 -7.94
C ASP A 278 23.78 -18.55 -7.83
N SER A 279 23.42 -19.02 -6.63
CA SER A 279 23.00 -20.40 -6.41
C SER A 279 21.68 -20.71 -7.12
N ASN A 280 21.49 -21.92 -7.62
CA ASN A 280 20.16 -22.40 -8.09
C ASN A 280 19.36 -23.13 -7.00
N ASN A 281 19.94 -23.29 -5.81
CA ASN A 281 19.24 -23.94 -4.70
C ASN A 281 18.17 -23.01 -4.13
N PRO A 282 17.10 -23.52 -3.50
CA PRO A 282 16.19 -22.72 -2.69
C PRO A 282 16.91 -21.90 -1.62
N ASN A 283 16.33 -20.77 -1.23
CA ASN A 283 16.81 -19.99 -0.09
C ASN A 283 16.78 -20.83 1.20
N PRO A 284 17.87 -20.87 1.99
CA PRO A 284 17.94 -21.69 3.21
C PRO A 284 16.95 -21.23 4.30
N ASN A 285 16.60 -19.95 4.36
CA ASN A 285 15.57 -19.44 5.26
C ASN A 285 14.34 -19.02 4.44
N GLN A 286 13.23 -19.73 4.60
CA GLN A 286 11.98 -19.37 3.92
C GLN A 286 11.41 -18.07 4.50
N TYR A 287 11.25 -17.04 3.66
CA TYR A 287 10.64 -15.78 4.07
C TYR A 287 9.10 -15.87 4.02
N VAL A 288 8.53 -16.64 4.95
CA VAL A 288 7.10 -16.99 4.95
C VAL A 288 6.20 -15.74 4.92
N ARG A 289 5.17 -15.77 4.07
CA ARG A 289 4.21 -14.70 3.76
C ARG A 289 4.76 -13.46 3.04
N ALA A 290 6.04 -13.42 2.68
CA ALA A 290 6.55 -12.38 1.80
C ALA A 290 5.86 -12.49 0.43
N ILE A 291 5.34 -11.38 -0.07
CA ILE A 291 4.87 -11.28 -1.46
C ILE A 291 6.05 -10.81 -2.29
N VAL A 292 6.25 -11.38 -3.48
CA VAL A 292 7.29 -10.95 -4.43
C VAL A 292 6.74 -9.94 -5.44
N GLY A 293 7.60 -9.28 -6.21
CA GLY A 293 7.22 -8.32 -7.25
C GLY A 293 6.23 -8.85 -8.30
N GLY A 294 6.22 -10.17 -8.55
CA GLY A 294 5.24 -10.88 -9.37
C GLY A 294 5.64 -11.04 -10.84
N PRO A 295 4.72 -11.47 -11.71
CA PRO A 295 5.05 -11.81 -13.10
C PRO A 295 5.20 -10.57 -13.98
N ASN A 296 5.80 -10.78 -15.16
CA ASN A 296 5.81 -9.80 -16.25
C ASN A 296 4.44 -9.73 -16.98
N LEU A 297 4.34 -8.83 -17.97
CA LEU A 297 3.08 -8.59 -18.71
C LEU A 297 2.49 -9.85 -19.40
N ASN A 298 3.32 -10.86 -19.67
CA ASN A 298 2.90 -12.11 -20.30
C ASN A 298 2.57 -13.22 -19.28
N ASP A 299 2.31 -12.87 -18.03
CA ASP A 299 2.09 -13.80 -16.92
C ASP A 299 3.29 -14.71 -16.62
N GLY A 300 4.49 -14.37 -17.12
CA GLY A 300 5.71 -15.13 -16.91
C GLY A 300 6.45 -14.69 -15.64
N PHE A 301 6.84 -15.64 -14.81
CA PHE A 301 7.62 -15.41 -13.60
C PHE A 301 8.87 -16.27 -13.55
N ASN A 302 10.01 -15.66 -13.26
CA ASN A 302 11.29 -16.34 -13.13
C ASN A 302 11.75 -16.30 -11.68
N ASP A 303 11.73 -17.45 -10.99
CA ASP A 303 12.13 -17.56 -9.58
C ASP A 303 13.65 -17.56 -9.44
N LEU A 304 14.27 -16.40 -9.67
CA LEU A 304 15.72 -16.16 -9.56
C LEU A 304 16.01 -14.96 -8.68
N ARG A 305 16.94 -15.11 -7.73
CA ARG A 305 17.41 -13.99 -6.88
C ARG A 305 17.95 -12.82 -7.70
N SER A 306 18.56 -13.08 -8.85
CA SER A 306 19.11 -12.03 -9.70
C SER A 306 18.03 -11.17 -10.37
N ASP A 307 16.81 -11.71 -10.51
CA ASP A 307 15.66 -11.00 -11.05
C ASP A 307 14.94 -10.21 -9.94
N TYR A 308 15.63 -9.18 -9.41
CA TYR A 308 15.11 -8.35 -8.32
C TYR A 308 13.80 -7.65 -8.70
N SER A 309 13.59 -7.33 -9.98
CA SER A 309 12.35 -6.69 -10.46
C SER A 309 11.11 -7.53 -10.15
N HIS A 310 11.19 -8.84 -10.26
CA HIS A 310 10.05 -9.74 -10.05
C HIS A 310 10.10 -10.45 -8.70
N THR A 311 11.29 -10.67 -8.12
CA THR A 311 11.47 -11.51 -6.94
C THR A 311 11.71 -10.75 -5.64
N GLU A 312 11.85 -9.41 -5.67
CA GLU A 312 12.05 -8.61 -4.46
C GLU A 312 10.76 -8.47 -3.64
N PRO A 313 10.77 -8.83 -2.35
CA PRO A 313 9.69 -8.53 -1.44
C PRO A 313 9.87 -7.14 -0.83
N THR A 314 8.76 -6.47 -0.53
CA THR A 314 8.78 -5.14 0.09
C THR A 314 7.71 -5.00 1.16
N THR A 315 7.99 -4.20 2.19
CA THR A 315 7.08 -4.03 3.32
C THR A 315 5.76 -3.39 2.92
N TYR A 316 5.79 -2.39 2.05
CA TYR A 316 4.60 -1.65 1.63
C TYR A 316 3.67 -2.47 0.74
N MET A 317 4.18 -3.46 0.00
CA MET A 317 3.35 -4.38 -0.79
C MET A 317 2.56 -5.30 0.14
N ASN A 318 3.24 -5.93 1.11
CA ASN A 318 2.60 -6.73 2.15
C ASN A 318 1.62 -5.91 2.99
N ALA A 319 1.97 -4.67 3.37
CA ALA A 319 1.08 -3.79 4.14
C ALA A 319 -0.24 -3.49 3.40
N ALA A 320 -0.14 -3.14 2.11
CA ALA A 320 -1.33 -2.92 1.28
C ALA A 320 -2.15 -4.19 1.09
N PHE A 321 -1.49 -5.33 0.85
CA PHE A 321 -2.16 -6.62 0.69
C PHE A 321 -2.97 -7.00 1.93
N VAL A 322 -2.40 -6.82 3.13
CA VAL A 322 -3.12 -7.05 4.41
C VAL A 322 -4.38 -6.17 4.48
N GLY A 323 -4.28 -4.89 4.11
CA GLY A 323 -5.44 -4.00 4.04
C GLY A 323 -6.52 -4.45 3.06
N ALA A 324 -6.12 -4.94 1.88
CA ALA A 324 -7.04 -5.48 0.87
C ALA A 324 -7.81 -6.70 1.39
N VAL A 325 -7.10 -7.72 1.88
CA VAL A 325 -7.71 -8.99 2.32
C VAL A 325 -8.53 -8.85 3.60
N ALA A 326 -8.20 -7.90 4.48
CA ALA A 326 -9.03 -7.61 5.65
C ALA A 326 -10.48 -7.25 5.27
N GLY A 327 -10.67 -6.52 4.16
CA GLY A 327 -12.01 -6.19 3.65
C GLY A 327 -12.77 -7.37 3.03
N LEU A 328 -12.10 -8.48 2.73
CA LEU A 328 -12.73 -9.73 2.30
C LEU A 328 -13.17 -10.61 3.50
N LEU A 329 -12.47 -10.53 4.63
CA LEU A 329 -12.75 -11.35 5.82
C LEU A 329 -14.02 -10.95 6.58
N ASP A 330 -14.54 -9.73 6.38
CA ASP A 330 -15.78 -9.28 7.01
C ASP A 330 -17.02 -10.13 6.58
N GLU A 331 -16.91 -10.96 5.52
CA GLU A 331 -17.99 -11.82 5.01
C GLU A 331 -17.91 -13.29 5.44
N THR A 332 -16.73 -13.84 5.74
CA THR A 332 -16.60 -15.27 6.11
C THR A 332 -17.22 -15.58 7.48
N LYS A 333 -17.45 -14.56 8.31
CA LYS A 333 -18.26 -14.67 9.54
C LYS A 333 -19.76 -14.81 9.25
N GLY A 334 -20.23 -14.47 8.05
CA GLY A 334 -21.60 -14.70 7.59
C GLY A 334 -21.80 -16.07 6.93
N GLU A 335 -20.81 -16.58 6.21
CA GLU A 335 -20.89 -17.87 5.52
C GLU A 335 -20.61 -19.09 6.42
N THR A 336 -19.86 -18.91 7.52
CA THR A 336 -19.68 -19.97 8.53
C THR A 336 -20.91 -20.21 9.40
N ALA A 337 -21.89 -19.30 9.38
CA ALA A 337 -23.16 -19.45 10.10
C ALA A 337 -24.24 -20.21 9.30
N THR A 338 -24.08 -20.38 7.98
CA THR A 338 -25.06 -21.05 7.11
C THR A 338 -24.62 -22.42 6.60
N ALA A 339 -23.38 -22.85 6.90
CA ALA A 339 -22.88 -24.19 6.60
C ALA A 339 -22.96 -25.16 7.80
N ALA A 340 -23.72 -24.80 8.84
CA ALA A 340 -23.96 -25.60 10.04
C ALA A 340 -25.46 -25.69 10.36
N GLU A 341 -26.25 -26.09 9.38
CA GLU A 341 -27.54 -26.80 9.51
C GLU A 341 -27.59 -27.89 8.45
#